data_AF-A0A015URK6-F1
#
_entry.id   AF-A0A015URK6-F1
#
_cell.length_a   1.000
_cell.length_b   1.000
_cell.length_c   1.000
_cell.angle_alpha   90.00
_cell.angle_beta   90.00
_cell.angle_gamma   90.00
#
_symmetry.space_group_name_H-M   'P 1'
#
loop_
_entity.id
_entity.type
_entity.pdbx_description
1 polymer ?
#
loop_
_entity_poly.entity_id
_entity_poly.type
_entity_poly.pdbx_seq_one_letter_code
_entity_poly.pdbx_strand_id
1 'polypeptide(L)' 'MVETYINGNISVFRELYRELNKDARRNFTDFLLSEVEPTYWREILKQTI' A
#
# COMPACT_ATOMS: atom_id res chain seq x y z
N MET A 1 1.14 12.05 6.69
CA MET A 1 0.82 10.61 6.49
C MET A 1 1.32 10.03 5.16
N VAL A 2 1.71 10.85 4.16
CA VAL A 2 2.39 10.37 2.93
C VAL A 2 3.92 10.30 3.07
N GLU A 3 4.51 11.08 4.00
CA GLU A 3 5.97 11.14 4.19
C GLU A 3 6.62 9.82 4.63
N THR A 4 5.86 8.89 5.21
CA THR A 4 6.37 7.58 5.64
C THR A 4 6.76 6.67 4.45
N TYR A 5 6.17 6.89 3.27
CA TYR A 5 6.45 6.09 2.07
C TYR A 5 7.70 6.58 1.31
N ILE A 6 8.09 7.84 1.53
CA ILE A 6 9.21 8.51 0.85
C ILE A 6 10.57 7.97 1.32
N ASN A 7 10.65 7.37 2.52
CA ASN A 7 11.89 6.78 3.04
C ASN A 7 12.24 5.40 2.48
N GLY A 8 11.53 4.93 1.43
CA GLY A 8 11.87 3.69 0.72
C GLY A 8 11.54 2.38 1.45
N ASN A 9 10.95 2.44 2.65
CA ASN A 9 10.54 1.24 3.39
C ASN A 9 9.14 0.77 2.95
N ILE A 10 9.03 0.28 1.72
CA ILE A 10 7.78 -0.24 1.14
C ILE A 10 7.45 -1.65 1.71
N SER A 11 8.39 -2.33 2.36
CA SER A 11 8.16 -3.65 2.96
C SER A 11 7.12 -3.68 4.08
N VAL A 12 6.86 -2.53 4.73
CA VAL A 12 5.83 -2.41 5.78
C VAL A 12 4.42 -2.75 5.27
N PHE A 13 4.14 -2.49 3.98
CA PHE A 13 2.82 -2.75 3.40
C PHE A 13 2.48 -4.23 3.35
N ARG A 14 3.50 -5.11 3.24
CA ARG A 14 3.29 -6.55 3.21
C ARG A 14 2.68 -7.06 4.52
N GLU A 15 3.27 -6.65 5.64
CA GLU A 15 2.80 -7.02 6.98
C GLU A 15 1.40 -6.45 7.22
N LEU A 16 1.24 -5.15 6.93
CA LEU A 16 -0.05 -4.46 7.05
C LEU A 16 -1.15 -5.16 6.24
N TYR A 17 -0.91 -5.47 4.97
CA TYR A 17 -1.90 -6.10 4.08
C TYR A 17 -2.32 -7.50 4.54
N ARG A 18 -1.42 -8.25 5.20
CA ARG A 18 -1.74 -9.57 5.76
C ARG A 18 -2.72 -9.48 6.92
N GLU A 19 -2.60 -8.43 7.75
CA GLU A 19 -3.47 -8.18 8.89
C GLU A 19 -4.85 -7.66 8.49
N LEU A 20 -4.98 -7.06 7.29
CA LEU A 20 -6.26 -6.57 6.80
C LEU A 20 -7.25 -7.70 6.51
N ASN A 21 -8.49 -7.52 6.98
CA ASN A 21 -9.63 -8.30 6.55
C ASN A 21 -10.03 -7.98 5.09
N LYS A 22 -10.95 -8.76 4.52
CA LYS A 22 -11.33 -8.67 3.11
C LYS A 22 -11.82 -7.28 2.69
N ASP A 23 -12.66 -6.64 3.50
CA ASP A 23 -13.20 -5.30 3.21
C ASP A 23 -12.12 -4.23 3.32
N ALA A 24 -11.26 -4.34 4.34
CA ALA A 24 -10.15 -3.41 4.51
C ALA A 24 -9.11 -3.51 3.38
N ARG A 25 -8.89 -4.71 2.81
CA ARG A 25 -8.04 -4.87 1.61
C ARG A 25 -8.60 -4.15 0.39
N ARG A 26 -9.94 -4.11 0.24
CA ARG A 26 -10.57 -3.35 -0.83
C ARG A 26 -10.34 -1.86 -0.66
N ASN A 27 -10.60 -1.35 0.55
CA ASN A 27 -10.35 0.06 0.89
C ASN A 27 -8.88 0.45 0.71
N PHE A 28 -7.94 -0.46 1.02
CA PHE A 28 -6.52 -0.24 0.78
C PHE A 28 -6.20 -0.06 -0.71
N THR A 29 -6.76 -0.92 -1.57
CA THR A 29 -6.59 -0.80 -3.03
C THR A 29 -7.21 0.49 -3.56
N ASP A 30 -8.40 0.86 -3.10
CA ASP A 30 -9.06 2.10 -3.51
C ASP A 30 -8.21 3.33 -3.11
N PHE A 31 -7.70 3.36 -1.88
CA PHE A 31 -6.77 4.41 -1.41
C PHE A 31 -5.48 4.46 -2.26
N LEU A 32 -4.90 3.30 -2.56
CA LEU A 32 -3.67 3.22 -3.37
C LEU A 32 -3.90 3.86 -4.74
N LEU A 33 -5.05 3.64 -5.36
CA LEU A 33 -5.36 4.14 -6.70
C LEU A 33 -5.84 5.60 -6.73
N SER A 34 -6.35 6.14 -5.62
CA SER A 34 -6.85 7.53 -5.55
C SER A 34 -5.84 8.53 -4.98
N GLU A 35 -5.08 8.14 -3.94
CA GLU A 35 -4.27 9.07 -3.15
C GLU A 35 -2.76 8.91 -3.35
N VAL A 36 -2.30 7.77 -3.85
CA VAL A 36 -0.85 7.48 -3.99
C VAL A 36 -0.40 7.78 -5.42
N GLU A 37 0.77 8.41 -5.55
CA GLU A 37 1.34 8.67 -6.88
C GLU A 37 1.57 7.37 -7.66
N PRO A 38 1.22 7.32 -8.97
CA PRO A 38 1.32 6.11 -9.78
C PRO A 38 2.71 5.45 -9.82
N THR A 39 3.78 6.24 -9.64
CA THR A 39 5.17 5.73 -9.62
C THR A 39 5.40 4.67 -8.53
N TYR A 40 4.64 4.73 -7.43
CA TYR A 40 4.81 3.80 -6.30
C TYR A 40 3.88 2.58 -6.35
N TRP A 41 2.83 2.61 -7.17
CA TRP A 41 1.82 1.53 -7.21
C TRP A 41 2.44 0.17 -7.45
N ARG A 42 3.35 0.09 -8.43
CA ARG A 42 3.97 -1.18 -8.82
C ARG A 42 4.77 -1.80 -7.68
N GLU A 43 5.54 -1.01 -6.95
CA GLU A 43 6.36 -1.51 -5.85
C GLU A 43 5.51 -1.86 -4.63
N ILE A 44 4.47 -1.09 -4.33
CA ILE A 44 3.53 -1.40 -3.24
C ILE A 44 2.77 -2.70 -3.55
N LEU A 45 2.20 -2.84 -4.75
CA LEU A 45 1.44 -4.03 -5.15
C LEU A 45 2.28 -5.31 -5.12
N LYS A 46 3.57 -5.24 -5.53
CA LYS A 46 4.52 -6.35 -5.42
C LYS A 46 4.76 -6.82 -3.98
N GLN A 47 4.64 -5.92 -3.00
CA GLN A 47 4.82 -6.29 -1.59
C GLN A 47 3.55 -6.89 -0.99
N THR A 48 2.37 -6.56 -1.54
CA THR A 48 1.08 -6.97 -0.97
C THR A 48 0.43 -8.20 -1.62
N ILE A 49 0.82 -8.56 -2.85
CA ILE A 49 0.26 -9.70 -3.63
C ILE A 49 1.23 -10.87 -3.69
#